data_AF-A0A2V6LZQ7-F1
#
_entry.id   AF-A0A2V6LZQ7-F1
#
_cell.length_a   1.000
_cell.length_b   1.000
_cell.length_c   1.000
_cell.angle_alpha   90.00
_cell.angle_beta   90.00
_cell.angle_gamma   90.00
#
_symmetry.space_group_name_H-M   'P 1'
#
loop_
_entity.id
_entity.type
_entity.pdbx_description
1 polymer ?
#
loop_
_entity_poly.entity_id
_entity_poly.type
_entity_poly.pdbx_seq_one_letter_code
_entity_poly.pdbx_strand_id
1 'polypeptide(L)' 'LVAAVLLLINRYVPLALALLAPVIVNILLFHLLMALAGLPLALVVTVLWIVVFLSVRSAFAGLLQQRVPA' A
#
# COMPACT_ATOMS: atom_id res chain seq x y z
N LEU A 1 -7.36 -10.17 -0.61
CA LEU A 1 -6.81 -11.55 -0.71
C LEU A 1 -5.67 -11.62 -1.73
N VAL A 2 -5.90 -11.26 -3.00
CA VAL A 2 -4.86 -11.35 -4.06
C VAL A 2 -3.52 -10.71 -3.66
N ALA A 3 -3.53 -9.44 -3.26
CA ALA A 3 -2.30 -8.74 -2.87
C ALA A 3 -1.60 -9.37 -1.64
N ALA A 4 -2.37 -9.92 -0.69
CA ALA A 4 -1.81 -10.60 0.47
C ALA A 4 -1.10 -11.89 0.06
N VAL A 5 -1.71 -12.71 -0.81
CA VAL A 5 -1.07 -13.93 -1.34
C VAL A 5 0.22 -13.58 -2.07
N LEU A 6 0.20 -12.56 -2.93
CA LEU A 6 1.38 -12.09 -3.66
C LEU A 6 2.54 -11.68 -2.72
N LEU A 7 2.25 -10.92 -1.66
CA LEU A 7 3.26 -10.56 -0.66
C LEU A 7 3.78 -11.77 0.11
N LEU A 8 2.90 -12.69 0.54
CA LEU A 8 3.29 -13.86 1.34
C LEU A 8 4.19 -14.83 0.58
N ILE A 9 3.97 -14.99 -0.73
CA ILE A 9 4.84 -15.81 -1.59
C ILE A 9 6.04 -15.04 -2.16
N ASN A 10 6.24 -13.78 -1.73
CA ASN A 10 7.29 -12.88 -2.21
C ASN A 10 7.34 -12.72 -3.74
N ARG A 11 6.16 -12.69 -4.40
CA ARG A 11 6.04 -12.59 -5.85
C ARG A 11 5.22 -11.37 -6.24
N TYR A 12 5.70 -10.63 -7.24
CA TYR A 12 5.06 -9.39 -7.68
C TYR A 12 4.87 -8.36 -6.55
N VAL A 13 5.87 -8.22 -5.67
CA VAL A 13 5.83 -7.33 -4.49
C VAL A 13 5.41 -5.89 -4.85
N PRO A 14 5.96 -5.22 -5.89
CA PRO A 14 5.51 -3.86 -6.25
C PRO A 14 4.04 -3.80 -6.65
N LEU A 15 3.54 -4.79 -7.40
CA LEU A 15 2.13 -4.88 -7.78
C LEU A 15 1.25 -5.08 -6.53
N ALA A 16 1.66 -5.96 -5.62
CA ALA A 16 0.92 -6.22 -4.40
C ALA A 16 0.81 -4.98 -3.51
N LEU A 17 1.90 -4.22 -3.37
CA LEU A 17 1.90 -2.95 -2.66
C LEU A 17 1.02 -1.90 -3.35
N ALA A 18 1.07 -1.81 -4.68
CA ALA A 18 0.20 -0.91 -5.45
C ALA A 18 -1.29 -1.24 -5.26
N LEU A 19 -1.65 -2.53 -5.22
CA LEU A 19 -3.02 -2.98 -4.94
C LEU A 19 -3.45 -2.69 -3.49
N LEU A 20 -2.53 -2.79 -2.53
CA LEU A 20 -2.82 -2.52 -1.11
C LEU A 20 -2.91 -1.03 -0.78
N ALA A 21 -2.22 -0.16 -1.53
CA ALA A 21 -2.20 1.28 -1.26
C ALA A 21 -3.60 1.90 -1.12
N PRO A 22 -4.54 1.77 -2.09
CA PRO A 22 -5.88 2.36 -1.94
C PRO A 22 -6.70 1.70 -0.82
N VAL A 23 -6.48 0.42 -0.54
CA VAL A 23 -7.16 -0.30 0.54
C VAL A 23 -6.73 0.26 1.90
N ILE A 24 -5.43 0.47 2.10
CA ILE A 24 -4.88 1.04 3.34
C ILE A 24 -5.33 2.50 3.51
N VAL A 25 -5.36 3.29 2.43
CA VAL A 25 -5.88 4.67 2.46
C VAL A 25 -7.35 4.67 2.92
N ASN A 26 -8.19 3.77 2.40
CA ASN A 26 -9.58 3.66 2.84
C ASN A 26 -9.67 3.28 4.33
N ILE A 27 -8.90 2.29 4.78
CA ILE A 27 -8.85 1.88 6.19
C ILE A 27 -8.45 3.06 7.09
N LEU A 28 -7.42 3.82 6.72
CA LEU A 28 -6.98 5.00 7.48
C LEU A 28 -8.09 6.04 7.56
N LEU A 29 -8.70 6.41 6.44
CA LEU A 29 -9.75 7.43 6.42
C LEU A 29 -10.99 6.98 7.20
N PHE A 30 -11.40 5.72 7.07
CA PHE A 30 -12.51 5.17 7.82
C PHE A 30 -12.28 5.27 9.33
N HIS A 31 -11.12 4.83 9.81
CA HIS A 31 -10.84 4.88 11.26
C HIS A 31 -10.61 6.31 11.74
N LEU A 32 -10.02 7.17 10.93
CA LEU A 32 -9.82 8.58 11.27
C LEU A 32 -11.15 9.33 11.40
N LEU A 33 -12.12 9.06 10.53
CA LEU A 33 -13.36 9.84 10.43
C LEU A 33 -14.55 9.21 11.16
N MET A 34 -14.59 7.88 11.29
CA MET A 34 -15.78 7.15 11.76
C MET A 34 -15.52 6.29 13.00
N ALA A 35 -14.34 5.67 13.11
CA ALA A 35 -14.06 4.66 14.12
C ALA A 35 -12.66 4.80 14.73
N LEU A 36 -12.44 5.89 15.48
CA LEU A 36 -11.12 6.28 15.97
C LEU A 36 -10.43 5.22 16.84
N ALA A 37 -11.19 4.36 17.51
CA ALA A 37 -10.65 3.24 18.31
C ALA A 37 -9.76 2.28 17.49
N GLY A 38 -10.00 2.12 16.19
CA GLY A 38 -9.16 1.28 15.33
C GLY A 38 -8.00 2.02 14.64
N LEU A 39 -7.85 3.33 14.89
CA LEU A 39 -6.77 4.14 14.31
C LEU A 39 -5.37 3.58 14.62
N PRO A 40 -5.04 3.11 15.84
CA PRO A 40 -3.71 2.57 16.12
C PRO A 40 -3.32 1.41 15.20
N LEU A 41 -4.25 0.48 14.95
CA LEU A 41 -3.99 -0.64 14.04
C LEU A 41 -3.84 -0.17 12.59
N ALA A 42 -4.67 0.78 12.15
CA ALA A 42 -4.56 1.37 10.82
C ALA A 42 -3.18 2.04 10.60
N LEU A 43 -2.67 2.74 11.61
CA LEU A 43 -1.33 3.33 11.58
C LEU A 43 -0.23 2.26 11.50
N VAL A 44 -0.33 1.20 12.30
CA VAL A 44 0.64 0.08 12.24
C VAL A 44 0.69 -0.53 10.84
N VAL A 45 -0.46 -0.85 10.25
CA VAL A 45 -0.53 -1.41 8.89
C VAL A 45 0.07 -0.45 7.87
N THR A 46 -0.16 0.84 8.02
CA THR A 46 0.39 1.89 7.13
C THR A 46 1.91 1.96 7.25
N VAL A 47 2.45 1.95 8.46
CA VAL A 47 3.89 1.97 8.70
C VAL A 47 4.55 0.73 8.09
N LEU A 48 3.98 -0.46 8.31
CA LEU A 48 4.50 -1.70 7.71
C LEU A 48 4.50 -1.64 6.18
N TRP A 49 3.42 -1.12 5.58
CA TRP A 49 3.36 -0.93 4.13
C TRP A 49 4.44 0.05 3.64
N ILE A 50 4.66 1.17 4.34
CA ILE A 50 5.70 2.15 4.00
C ILE A 50 7.08 1.51 4.06
N VAL A 51 7.39 0.73 5.10
CA VAL A 51 8.68 0.05 5.24
C VAL A 51 8.99 -0.83 4.04
N VAL A 52 8.02 -1.64 3.59
CA VAL A 52 8.21 -2.48 2.40
C VAL A 52 8.28 -1.63 1.14
N PHE A 53 7.42 -0.62 0.99
CA PHE A 53 7.41 0.29 -0.15
C PHE A 53 8.77 0.97 -0.35
N LEU A 54 9.41 1.46 0.73
CA LEU A 54 10.71 2.11 0.64
C LEU A 54 11.80 1.20 0.05
N SER A 55 11.72 -0.12 0.28
CA SER A 55 12.67 -1.09 -0.29
C SER A 55 12.51 -1.32 -1.80
N VAL A 56 11.32 -1.09 -2.34
CA VAL A 56 10.99 -1.32 -3.77
C VAL A 56 10.54 -0.05 -4.50
N ARG A 57 10.72 1.14 -3.90
CA ARG A 57 10.19 2.42 -4.40
C ARG A 57 10.63 2.77 -5.82
N SER A 58 11.81 2.31 -6.25
CA SER A 58 12.30 2.52 -7.62
C SER A 58 11.39 1.86 -8.66
N ALA A 59 10.73 0.75 -8.34
CA ALA A 59 9.79 0.08 -9.22
C ALA A 59 8.51 0.90 -9.48
N PHE A 60 8.24 1.93 -8.67
CA PHE A 60 7.07 2.80 -8.81
C PHE A 60 7.33 4.02 -9.70
N ALA A 61 8.55 4.24 -10.18
CA ALA A 61 8.89 5.39 -11.01
C ALA A 61 7.99 5.51 -12.26
N GLY A 62 7.64 4.38 -12.88
CA GLY A 62 6.72 4.34 -14.03
C GLY A 62 5.29 4.75 -13.69
N LEU A 63 4.83 4.48 -12.46
CA LEU A 63 3.47 4.83 -12.02
C LEU A 63 3.32 6.33 -11.74
N LEU A 64 4.43 7.02 -11.45
CA LEU A 64 4.47 8.45 -11.19
C LEU A 64 4.76 9.28 -12.45
N GLN A 65 4.83 8.65 -13.62
CA GLN A 65 4.99 9.36 -14.87
C GLN A 65 3.73 10.17 -15.20
N GLN A 66 3.92 11.46 -15.48
CA GLN A 66 2.81 12.35 -15.84
C GLN A 66 2.20 12.03 -17.20
N ARG A 67 2.99 11.43 -18.10
CA ARG A 67 2.60 11.07 -19.47
C ARG A 67 3.16 9.70 -19.82
N VAL A 68 2.38 8.92 -20.57
CA VAL A 68 2.86 7.69 -21.19
C VAL A 68 3.81 8.07 -22.33
N PRO A 69 5.08 7.66 -22.31
CA PRO A 69 5.98 7.89 -23.43
C PRO A 69 5.46 7.16 -24.68
N ALA A 70 5.52 7.85 -25.82
CA ALA A 70 5.08 7.33 -27.12
C ALA A 70 6.00 6.22 -27.65
#